data_AF-A0A3C1M0Y0-F1
#
_entry.id   AF-A0A3C1M0Y0-F1
#
_cell.length_a   1.000
_cell.length_b   1.000
_cell.length_c   1.000
_cell.angle_alpha   90.00
_cell.angle_beta   90.00
_cell.angle_gamma   90.00
#
_symmetry.space_group_name_H-M   'P 1'
#
loop_
_entity.id
_entity.type
_entity.pdbx_description
1 polymer ?
#
loop_
_entity_poly.entity_id
_entity_poly.type
_entity_poly.pdbx_seq_one_letter_code
_entity_poly.pdbx_strand_id
1 'polypeptide(L)'
;ARSSFAPQVIRVAVVGEVRAPGEKQLPPNSSIARAIALSGGATDKANLGAVGYLRLDRQAGRVRQIGVNLSNLNDTTQLQDGDLIVVPKTDIAQVLDTIGNTLSPLFQSLVFLRIVQ
;
A
#
# COMPACT_ATOMS: atom_id res chain seq x y z
N ALA A 1 -6.42 9.68 -41.94
CA ALA A 1 -6.05 10.28 -40.64
C ALA A 1 -6.10 9.19 -39.57
N ARG A 2 -5.01 8.95 -38.82
CA ARG A 2 -5.02 7.98 -37.71
C ARG A 2 -5.38 8.72 -36.42
N SER A 3 -6.66 8.69 -36.06
CA SER A 3 -7.13 9.16 -34.76
C SER A 3 -6.68 8.18 -33.68
N SER A 4 -5.53 8.43 -33.06
CA SER A 4 -5.10 7.68 -31.88
C SER A 4 -5.50 8.48 -30.64
N PHE A 5 -6.73 8.26 -30.16
CA PHE A 5 -7.26 8.84 -28.91
C PHE A 5 -6.94 7.97 -27.69
N ALA A 6 -5.80 7.29 -27.67
CA ALA A 6 -5.27 6.72 -26.45
C ALA A 6 -4.31 7.74 -25.82
N PRO A 7 -4.49 8.13 -24.54
CA PRO A 7 -3.50 8.95 -23.84
C PRO A 7 -2.13 8.29 -23.98
N GLN A 8 -1.10 9.04 -24.38
CA GLN A 8 0.25 8.48 -24.46
C GLN A 8 0.87 8.26 -23.06
N VAL A 9 0.27 8.88 -22.05
CA VAL A 9 0.69 8.86 -20.64
C VAL A 9 -0.56 8.91 -19.75
N ILE A 10 -0.53 8.16 -18.65
CA ILE A 10 -1.49 8.24 -17.54
C ILE A 10 -0.80 8.87 -16.31
N ARG A 11 -1.56 9.63 -15.53
CA ARG A 11 -1.13 10.16 -14.23
C ARG A 11 -1.79 9.35 -13.12
N VAL A 12 -0.98 8.86 -12.19
CA VAL A 12 -1.46 8.17 -10.99
C VAL A 12 -0.84 8.82 -9.77
N ALA A 13 -1.58 8.88 -8.67
CA ALA A 13 -1.05 9.36 -7.39
C ALA A 13 -0.56 8.15 -6.58
N VAL A 14 0.65 8.20 -6.05
CA VAL A 14 1.18 7.17 -5.15
C VAL A 14 1.37 7.76 -3.76
N VAL A 15 0.74 7.17 -2.75
CA VAL A 15 0.81 7.63 -1.36
C VAL A 15 1.15 6.49 -0.40
N GLY A 16 1.66 6.85 0.78
CA GLY A 16 2.04 5.92 1.83
C GLY A 16 3.53 5.59 1.84
N GLU A 17 3.87 4.35 2.17
CA GLU A 17 5.23 3.87 2.43
C GLU A 17 6.04 3.60 1.14
N VAL A 18 6.31 4.68 0.40
CA VAL A 18 7.22 4.70 -0.75
C VAL A 18 8.26 5.80 -0.57
N ARG A 19 9.42 5.68 -1.24
CA ARG A 19 10.52 6.64 -1.05
C ARG A 19 10.20 8.05 -1.54
N ALA A 20 9.45 8.16 -2.63
CA ALA A 20 9.05 9.44 -3.22
C ALA A 20 7.55 9.43 -3.57
N PRO A 21 6.67 9.70 -2.58
CA PRO A 21 5.23 9.85 -2.81
C PRO A 21 4.91 11.00 -3.78
N GLY A 22 3.70 10.98 -4.33
CA GLY A 22 3.18 12.01 -5.23
C GLY A 22 2.73 11.46 -6.57
N GLU A 23 2.46 12.37 -7.50
CA GLU A 23 2.00 12.01 -8.85
C GLU A 23 3.11 11.39 -9.69
N LYS A 24 2.79 10.32 -10.42
CA LYS A 24 3.67 9.60 -11.33
C LYS A 24 3.04 9.53 -12.72
N GLN A 25 3.86 9.80 -13.73
CA GLN A 25 3.51 9.68 -15.13
C GLN A 25 3.99 8.33 -15.65
N LEU A 26 3.05 7.52 -16.16
CA LEU A 26 3.31 6.16 -16.62
C LEU A 26 2.77 5.97 -18.03
N PRO A 27 3.34 5.06 -18.83
CA PRO A 27 2.67 4.57 -20.02
C PRO A 27 1.32 3.93 -19.69
N PRO A 28 0.34 3.95 -20.60
CA PRO A 28 -0.90 3.19 -20.45
C PRO A 28 -0.63 1.71 -20.16
N ASN A 29 -1.57 1.06 -19.48
CA ASN A 29 -1.49 -0.36 -19.08
C ASN A 29 -0.31 -0.70 -18.16
N SER A 30 0.25 0.30 -17.48
CA SER A 30 1.26 0.06 -16.44
C SER A 30 0.66 -0.64 -15.21
N SER A 31 1.48 -1.44 -14.54
CA SER A 31 1.12 -2.13 -13.29
C SER A 31 1.37 -1.27 -12.05
N ILE A 32 0.81 -1.68 -10.91
CA ILE A 32 1.03 -1.03 -9.60
C ILE A 32 2.52 -1.13 -9.23
N ALA A 33 3.14 -2.28 -9.49
CA ALA A 33 4.57 -2.48 -9.26
C ALA A 33 5.44 -1.44 -9.99
N ARG A 34 5.09 -1.08 -11.23
CA ARG A 34 5.82 -0.06 -12.00
C ARG A 34 5.67 1.33 -11.39
N ALA A 35 4.47 1.68 -10.92
CA ALA A 35 4.23 2.96 -10.26
C ALA A 35 5.03 3.09 -8.95
N ILE A 36 5.12 2.01 -8.17
CA ILE A 36 5.94 1.95 -6.95
C ILE A 36 7.43 2.06 -7.30
N ALA A 37 7.89 1.39 -8.35
CA ALA A 37 9.27 1.50 -8.83
C ALA A 37 9.64 2.94 -9.23
N LEU A 38 8.76 3.64 -9.97
CA LEU A 38 8.95 5.07 -10.29
C LEU A 38 8.86 5.99 -9.07
N SER A 39 8.30 5.50 -7.96
CA SER A 39 8.29 6.18 -6.68
C SER A 39 9.57 5.94 -5.87
N GLY A 40 10.61 5.37 -6.48
CA GLY A 40 11.88 5.04 -5.83
C GLY A 40 11.87 3.71 -5.07
N GLY A 41 10.79 2.92 -5.20
CA GLY A 41 10.55 1.70 -4.47
C GLY A 41 9.77 1.91 -3.17
N ALA A 42 9.30 0.81 -2.60
CA ALA A 42 8.69 0.78 -1.28
C ALA A 42 9.74 0.98 -0.18
N THR A 43 9.34 1.52 0.97
CA THR A 43 10.22 1.61 2.16
C THR A 43 10.27 0.26 2.88
N ASP A 44 11.22 0.08 3.80
CA ASP A 44 11.33 -1.13 4.62
C ASP A 44 10.13 -1.32 5.57
N LYS A 45 9.34 -0.26 5.74
CA LYS A 45 8.13 -0.26 6.56
C LYS A 45 6.87 -0.55 5.74
N ALA A 46 6.97 -0.75 4.43
CA ALA A 46 5.81 -0.97 3.58
C ALA A 46 5.23 -2.38 3.74
N ASN A 47 3.90 -2.48 3.84
CA ASN A 47 3.19 -3.74 3.76
C ASN A 47 2.77 -4.02 2.31
N LEU A 48 3.66 -4.68 1.56
CA LEU A 48 3.43 -5.06 0.17
C LEU A 48 2.27 -6.06 -0.03
N GLY A 49 1.86 -6.77 1.02
CA GLY A 49 0.73 -7.71 0.99
C GLY A 49 -0.64 -7.04 1.03
N ALA A 50 -0.70 -5.76 1.39
CA ALA A 50 -1.95 -5.00 1.56
C ALA A 50 -2.01 -3.75 0.67
N VAL A 51 -1.18 -3.66 -0.37
CA VAL A 51 -1.24 -2.54 -1.31
C VAL A 51 -2.58 -2.55 -2.02
N GLY A 52 -3.10 -1.37 -2.33
CA GLY A 52 -4.35 -1.26 -3.08
C GLY A 52 -4.39 -0.01 -3.92
N TYR A 53 -5.43 0.11 -4.73
CA TYR A 53 -5.72 1.33 -5.46
C TYR A 53 -7.19 1.72 -5.35
N LEU A 54 -7.43 3.02 -5.47
CA LEU A 54 -8.74 3.63 -5.54
C LEU A 54 -8.91 4.23 -6.93
N ARG A 55 -10.04 3.90 -7.56
CA ARG A 55 -10.45 4.48 -8.84
C ARG A 55 -11.79 5.17 -8.69
N LEU A 56 -11.85 6.43 -9.11
CA LEU A 56 -13.10 7.18 -9.20
C LEU A 56 -13.81 6.83 -10.49
N ASP A 57 -14.93 6.12 -10.38
CA ASP A 57 -15.85 5.96 -11.49
C ASP A 57 -16.76 7.19 -11.55
N ARG A 58 -16.43 8.13 -12.45
CA ARG A 58 -17.19 9.37 -12.65
C ARG A 58 -18.58 9.13 -13.23
N GLN A 59 -18.84 7.99 -13.86
CA GLN A 59 -20.15 7.68 -14.44
C GLN A 59 -21.08 7.07 -13.41
N ALA A 60 -20.55 6.22 -12.53
CA ALA A 60 -21.34 5.58 -11.47
C ALA A 60 -21.34 6.37 -10.14
N GLY A 61 -20.49 7.39 -9.99
CA GLY A 61 -20.32 8.13 -8.72
C GLY A 61 -19.78 7.25 -7.60
N ARG A 62 -19.09 6.15 -7.93
CA ARG A 62 -18.61 5.13 -6.98
C ARG A 62 -17.09 5.10 -6.97
N VAL A 63 -16.51 4.89 -5.78
CA VAL A 63 -15.08 4.63 -5.62
C VAL A 63 -14.89 3.11 -5.61
N ARG A 64 -14.09 2.61 -6.56
CA ARG A 64 -13.71 1.20 -6.58
C ARG A 64 -12.36 1.06 -5.87
N GLN A 65 -12.36 0.32 -4.77
CA GLN A 65 -11.15 -0.07 -4.05
C GLN A 65 -10.84 -1.53 -4.34
N ILE A 66 -9.62 -1.82 -4.79
CA ILE A 66 -9.13 -3.19 -4.95
C ILE A 66 -7.81 -3.33 -4.20
N GLY A 67 -7.77 -4.28 -3.27
CA GLY A 67 -6.52 -4.73 -2.66
C GLY A 67 -5.77 -5.66 -3.60
N VAL A 68 -4.49 -5.40 -3.83
CA VAL A 68 -3.57 -6.19 -4.63
C VAL A 68 -2.42 -6.62 -3.74
N ASN A 69 -2.28 -7.93 -3.55
CA ASN A 69 -1.13 -8.48 -2.84
C ASN A 69 0.07 -8.54 -3.80
N LEU A 70 1.00 -7.61 -3.65
CA LEU A 70 2.19 -7.54 -4.49
C LEU A 70 3.27 -8.55 -4.08
N SER A 71 3.16 -9.17 -2.90
CA SER A 71 4.10 -10.22 -2.45
C SER A 71 4.04 -11.47 -3.33
N ASN A 72 2.90 -11.72 -3.98
CA ASN A 72 2.71 -12.87 -4.85
C ASN A 72 3.03 -12.57 -6.33
N LEU A 73 3.50 -11.35 -6.67
CA LEU A 73 3.88 -10.87 -8.01
C LEU A 73 2.81 -11.04 -9.12
N ASN A 74 1.62 -11.52 -8.79
CA ASN A 74 0.49 -11.69 -9.71
C ASN A 74 -0.33 -10.40 -9.82
N ASP A 75 0.31 -9.32 -10.24
CA ASP A 75 -0.38 -8.07 -10.56
C ASP A 75 -0.82 -8.07 -12.02
N THR A 76 -2.06 -8.54 -12.26
CA THR A 76 -2.73 -8.44 -13.57
C THR A 76 -3.48 -7.12 -13.74
N THR A 77 -3.40 -6.22 -12.75
CA THR A 77 -4.15 -4.97 -12.76
C THR A 77 -3.46 -3.93 -13.62
N GLN A 78 -4.22 -3.37 -14.56
CA GLN A 78 -3.79 -2.23 -15.35
C GLN A 78 -4.28 -0.93 -14.72
N LEU A 79 -3.32 -0.03 -14.45
CA LEU A 79 -3.60 1.31 -13.96
C LEU A 79 -4.23 2.18 -15.05
N GLN A 80 -5.06 3.11 -14.62
CA GLN A 80 -5.75 4.10 -15.44
C GLN A 80 -5.43 5.51 -14.95
N ASP A 81 -5.66 6.50 -15.81
CA ASP A 81 -5.49 7.92 -15.46
C ASP A 81 -6.40 8.28 -14.29
N GLY A 82 -5.82 8.91 -13.26
CA GLY A 82 -6.51 9.31 -12.05
C GLY A 82 -6.60 8.22 -10.96
N ASP A 83 -5.94 7.08 -11.12
CA ASP A 83 -5.83 6.08 -10.05
C ASP A 83 -5.00 6.61 -8.88
N LEU A 84 -5.44 6.30 -7.66
CA LEU A 84 -4.71 6.55 -6.42
C LEU A 84 -4.23 5.22 -5.84
N ILE A 85 -2.91 5.04 -5.77
CA ILE A 85 -2.26 3.86 -5.20
C ILE A 85 -1.90 4.16 -3.76
N VAL A 86 -2.32 3.27 -2.86
CA VAL A 86 -2.06 3.37 -1.42
C VAL A 86 -1.17 2.22 -0.99
N VAL A 87 0.01 2.57 -0.47
CA VAL A 87 0.98 1.62 0.09
C VAL A 87 0.93 1.73 1.61
N PRO A 88 0.26 0.81 2.33
CA PRO A 88 0.18 0.87 3.77
C PRO A 88 1.51 0.55 4.43
N LYS A 89 1.67 0.99 5.68
CA LYS A 89 2.76 0.56 6.55
C LYS A 89 2.49 -0.81 7.17
N THR A 90 3.54 -1.54 7.45
CA THR A 90 3.53 -2.74 8.28
C THR A 90 3.36 -2.30 9.72
N ASP A 91 2.18 -2.48 10.28
CA ASP A 91 1.94 -2.19 11.69
C ASP A 91 2.65 -3.24 12.55
N ILE A 92 3.73 -2.83 13.21
CA ILE A 92 4.40 -3.55 14.30
C ILE A 92 3.45 -4.01 15.42
N ALA A 93 2.23 -3.48 15.49
CA ALA A 93 1.18 -3.98 16.38
C ALA A 93 0.86 -5.46 16.12
N GLN A 94 0.82 -5.92 14.86
CA GLN A 94 0.53 -7.35 14.56
C GLN A 94 1.68 -8.29 14.97
N VAL A 95 2.92 -7.78 14.96
CA VAL A 95 4.10 -8.52 15.45
C VAL A 95 4.09 -8.56 16.98
N LEU A 96 3.68 -7.48 17.64
CA LEU A 96 3.50 -7.44 19.10
C LEU A 96 2.31 -8.31 19.57
N ASP A 97 1.24 -8.42 18.78
CA ASP A 97 0.10 -9.31 19.07
C ASP A 97 0.50 -10.79 18.94
N THR A 98 1.43 -11.11 18.03
CA THR A 98 1.95 -12.47 17.85
C THR A 98 3.02 -12.84 18.88
N ILE A 99 3.88 -11.90 19.29
CA ILE A 99 4.87 -12.12 20.37
C ILE A 99 4.19 -12.09 21.75
N GLY A 100 3.17 -11.26 21.94
CA GLY A 100 2.40 -11.14 23.17
C GLY A 100 1.54 -12.37 23.50
N ASN A 101 1.08 -13.12 22.49
CA ASN A 101 0.23 -14.29 22.68
C ASN A 101 0.98 -15.63 22.85
N THR A 102 2.31 -15.63 22.99
CA THR A 102 3.08 -16.88 23.23
C THR A 102 4.16 -16.76 24.32
N LEU A 103 4.35 -15.57 24.92
CA LEU A 103 5.33 -15.36 26.00
C LEU A 103 4.71 -14.88 27.33
N SER A 104 3.55 -15.41 27.70
CA SER A 104 3.00 -15.27 29.06
C SER A 104 2.93 -16.66 29.70
N PRO A 105 3.85 -16.99 30.64
CA PRO A 105 3.60 -16.61 32.04
C PRO A 105 4.84 -16.21 32.89
N LEU A 106 5.97 -15.78 32.33
CA LEU A 106 7.19 -15.55 33.14
C LEU A 106 7.44 -14.11 33.63
N PHE A 107 6.72 -13.09 33.17
CA PHE A 107 6.98 -11.70 33.61
C PHE A 107 5.93 -11.10 34.56
N GLN A 108 5.05 -11.91 35.15
CA GLN A 108 4.08 -11.41 36.15
C GLN A 108 4.66 -11.20 37.56
N SER A 109 5.93 -11.49 37.84
CA SER A 109 6.45 -11.42 39.22
C SER A 109 7.38 -10.24 39.55
N LEU A 110 7.67 -9.30 38.62
CA LEU A 110 8.62 -8.21 38.90
C LEU A 110 8.04 -6.78 38.88
N VAL A 111 6.73 -6.62 39.11
CA VAL A 111 6.13 -5.29 39.41
C VAL A 111 5.25 -5.39 40.66
N PHE A 112 5.83 -5.81 41.78
CA PHE A 112 5.18 -5.78 43.11
C PHE A 112 6.04 -5.13 44.19
N LEU A 113 6.98 -4.26 43.82
CA LEU A 113 7.68 -3.45 44.79
C LEU A 113 7.41 -1.97 44.53
N ARG A 114 6.47 -1.42 45.31
CA ARG A 114 6.35 -0.01 45.79
C ARG A 114 4.91 0.51 45.78
N ILE A 115 4.02 -0.03 46.62
CA ILE A 115 2.89 0.73 47.19
C ILE A 115 2.66 0.24 48.65
N VAL A 116 3.45 0.75 49.61
CA VAL A 116 3.06 1.60 50.78
C VAL A 116 2.69 0.78 52.03
N GLN A 117 3.11 1.33 53.18
CA GLN A 117 2.75 0.98 54.56
C GLN A 117 1.23 0.93 54.80
#